data_AF-A0A7L2UQV7-F1
#
_entry.id   AF-A0A7L2UQV7-F1
#
_cell.length_a   1.000
_cell.length_b   1.000
_cell.length_c   1.000
_cell.angle_alpha   90.00
_cell.angle_beta   90.00
_cell.angle_gamma   90.00
#
_symmetry.space_group_name_H-M   'P 1'
#
loop_
_entity.id
_entity.type
_entity.pdbx_description
1 polymer ?
#
loop_
_entity_poly.entity_id
_entity_poly.type
_entity_poly.pdbx_seq_one_letter_code
_entity_poly.pdbx_strand_id
1 'polypeptide(L)' 'LNATDADEGTNGEVLYSFSGYAPERVRDLFSIDPQSGLIRVKGNLDYEESGLIEIDVQARDLGPNPIPAHCK' A
#
# COMPACT_ATOMS: atom_id res chain seq x y z
N LEU A 1 -26.09 11.06 23.33
CA LEU A 1 -25.43 11.46 22.08
C LEU A 1 -25.04 10.18 21.36
N ASN A 2 -25.66 9.89 20.21
CA ASN A 2 -25.32 8.74 19.38
C ASN A 2 -24.41 9.27 18.27
N ALA A 3 -23.15 8.87 18.26
CA ALA A 3 -22.23 9.18 17.18
C ALA A 3 -22.25 8.00 16.22
N THR A 4 -23.02 8.12 15.15
CA THR A 4 -22.92 7.25 13.99
C THR A 4 -21.79 7.80 13.14
N ASP A 5 -20.64 7.13 13.17
CA ASP A 5 -19.57 7.44 12.22
C ASP A 5 -20.04 6.98 10.84
N ALA A 6 -20.14 7.94 9.93
CA ALA A 6 -20.66 7.74 8.58
C ALA A 6 -19.53 7.83 7.55
N ASP A 7 -18.33 7.36 7.87
CA ASP A 7 -17.31 7.06 6.86
C ASP A 7 -17.60 5.70 6.21
N GLU A 8 -18.87 5.45 5.88
CA GLU A 8 -19.28 4.35 5.00
C GLU A 8 -19.36 4.88 3.57
N GLY A 9 -18.21 4.86 2.86
CA GLY A 9 -18.15 5.02 1.41
C GLY A 9 -16.93 5.78 0.87
N THR A 10 -16.29 5.19 -0.16
CA THR A 10 -15.46 5.74 -1.27
C THR A 10 -14.51 6.93 -1.08
N ASN A 11 -14.23 7.39 0.15
CA ASN A 11 -13.35 8.54 0.42
C ASN A 11 -12.01 8.13 1.06
N GLY A 12 -11.71 6.83 1.09
CA GLY A 12 -10.46 6.24 1.59
C GLY A 12 -9.80 5.30 0.58
N GLU A 13 -9.99 5.52 -0.72
CA GLU A 13 -9.33 4.72 -1.75
C GLU A 13 -7.83 5.07 -1.79
N VAL A 14 -7.04 4.22 -1.14
CA VAL A 14 -5.58 4.28 -1.16
C VAL A 14 -5.07 3.36 -2.26
N LEU A 15 -4.30 3.92 -3.20
CA LEU A 15 -3.59 3.14 -4.20
C LEU A 15 -2.23 2.72 -3.67
N TYR A 16 -1.97 1.43 -3.68
CA TYR A 16 -0.69 0.85 -3.32
C TYR A 16 0.16 0.54 -4.56
N SER A 17 1.44 0.88 -4.50
CA SER A 17 2.40 0.54 -5.56
C SER A 17 3.78 0.34 -5.00
N PHE A 18 4.66 -0.35 -5.73
CA PHE A 18 6.07 -0.35 -5.39
C PHE A 18 6.67 1.04 -5.60
N SER A 19 7.54 1.44 -4.67
CA SER A 19 8.29 2.68 -4.76
C SER A 19 9.05 2.77 -6.09
N GLY A 20 9.27 4.00 -6.57
CA GLY A 20 10.13 4.26 -7.72
C GLY A 20 11.55 3.74 -7.53
N TYR A 21 12.00 3.63 -6.27
CA TYR A 21 13.31 3.12 -5.87
C TYR A 21 13.36 1.60 -5.67
N ALA A 22 12.23 0.90 -5.76
CA ALA A 22 12.19 -0.54 -5.60
C ALA A 22 13.05 -1.21 -6.70
N PRO A 23 13.97 -2.13 -6.35
CA PRO A 23 14.77 -2.86 -7.32
C PRO A 23 13.90 -3.60 -8.33
N GLU A 24 14.37 -3.72 -9.58
CA GLU A 24 13.65 -4.43 -10.65
C GLU A 24 13.31 -5.88 -10.25
N ARG A 25 14.25 -6.56 -9.59
CA ARG A 25 14.04 -7.90 -9.03
C ARG A 25 12.85 -7.99 -8.07
N VAL A 26 12.56 -6.94 -7.29
CA VAL A 26 11.37 -6.91 -6.41
C VAL A 26 10.09 -6.86 -7.24
N ARG A 27 10.08 -6.13 -8.36
CA ARG A 27 8.93 -6.04 -9.27
C ARG A 27 8.69 -7.33 -10.05
N ASP A 28 9.74 -8.12 -10.28
CA ASP A 28 9.66 -9.43 -10.91
C ASP A 28 9.23 -10.53 -9.93
N LEU A 29 9.78 -10.52 -8.71
CA LEU A 29 9.51 -11.53 -7.70
C LEU A 29 8.21 -11.31 -6.94
N PHE A 30 7.74 -10.06 -6.82
CA PHE A 30 6.57 -9.71 -6.05
C PHE A 30 5.56 -8.91 -6.88
N SER A 31 4.30 -9.01 -6.48
CA SER A 31 3.22 -8.15 -6.97
C SER A 31 2.42 -7.61 -5.81
N ILE A 32 1.95 -6.38 -5.95
CA ILE A 32 1.06 -5.74 -4.99
C ILE A 32 -0.29 -5.48 -5.65
N ASP A 33 -1.37 -5.82 -4.94
CA ASP A 33 -2.71 -5.41 -5.32
C ASP A 33 -2.88 -3.91 -5.03
N PRO A 34 -3.20 -3.07 -6.04
CA PRO A 34 -3.24 -1.63 -5.87
C PRO A 34 -4.42 -1.16 -5.02
N GLN A 35 -5.49 -1.95 -4.85
CA GLN A 35 -6.67 -1.57 -4.07
C GLN A 35 -6.59 -2.08 -2.64
N SER A 36 -6.06 -3.29 -2.42
CA SER A 36 -6.01 -3.91 -1.10
C SER A 36 -4.64 -3.83 -0.43
N GLY A 37 -3.58 -3.45 -1.15
CA GLY A 37 -2.19 -3.49 -0.67
C GLY A 37 -1.63 -4.91 -0.47
N LEU A 38 -2.29 -5.95 -1.00
CA LEU A 38 -1.88 -7.33 -0.79
C LEU A 38 -0.63 -7.66 -1.62
N ILE A 39 0.48 -7.96 -0.94
CA ILE A 39 1.72 -8.38 -1.58
C ILE A 39 1.71 -9.89 -1.74
N ARG A 40 1.97 -10.36 -2.96
CA ARG A 40 2.10 -11.77 -3.33
C ARG A 40 3.44 -12.03 -3.99
N VAL A 41 4.02 -13.19 -3.69
CA VAL A 41 5.20 -13.70 -4.38
C VAL A 41 4.76 -14.30 -5.73
N LYS A 42 5.40 -13.86 -6.81
CA LYS A 42 5.22 -14.38 -8.18
C LYS A 42 6.33 -15.34 -8.58
N GLY A 43 7.54 -15.13 -8.08
CA GLY A 43 8.73 -15.88 -8.46
C GLY A 43 9.23 -16.85 -7.39
N ASN A 44 10.33 -17.53 -7.70
CA ASN A 44 11.04 -18.35 -6.73
C ASN A 44 11.86 -17.45 -5.81
N LEU A 45 11.56 -17.51 -4.51
CA LEU A 45 12.34 -16.84 -3.48
C LEU A 45 13.30 -17.86 -2.90
N ASP A 46 14.58 -17.77 -3.27
CA ASP A 46 15.62 -18.58 -2.66
C ASP A 46 16.44 -17.75 -1.68
N TYR A 47 16.47 -18.20 -0.43
CA TYR A 47 17.19 -17.53 0.65
C TYR A 47 18.71 -17.56 0.42
N GLU A 48 19.23 -18.59 -0.25
CA GLU A 48 20.65 -18.71 -0.58
C GLU A 48 21.09 -17.65 -1.61
N GLU A 49 20.16 -17.20 -2.44
CA GLU A 49 20.39 -16.19 -3.47
C GLU A 49 20.24 -14.76 -2.91
N SER A 50 19.41 -14.55 -1.89
CA SER A 50 19.29 -13.28 -1.16
C SER A 50 18.71 -13.45 0.23
N GLY A 51 19.56 -13.33 1.24
CA GLY A 51 19.18 -13.48 2.65
C GLY A 51 18.32 -12.34 3.21
N LEU A 52 18.23 -11.20 2.51
CA LEU A 52 17.34 -10.09 2.85
C LEU A 52 16.82 -9.43 1.57
N ILE A 53 15.51 -9.24 1.49
CA ILE A 53 14.86 -8.50 0.40
C ILE A 53 14.02 -7.40 1.04
N GLU A 54 14.42 -6.16 0.80
CA GLU A 54 13.67 -4.98 1.22
C GLU A 54 12.69 -4.56 0.11
N ILE A 55 11.44 -4.29 0.51
CA ILE A 55 10.36 -3.94 -0.41
C ILE A 55 9.78 -2.60 0.04
N ASP A 56 10.08 -1.55 -0.73
CA ASP A 56 9.51 -0.24 -0.50
C ASP A 56 8.15 -0.13 -1.21
N VAL A 57 7.10 0.12 -0.42
CA VAL A 57 5.72 0.30 -0.89
C VAL A 57 5.27 1.73 -0.64
N GLN A 58 4.65 2.34 -1.65
CA GLN A 58 4.01 3.63 -1.56
C GLN A 58 2.49 3.46 -1.50
N ALA A 59 1.86 4.23 -0.62
CA ALA A 59 0.42 4.36 -0.48
C ALA A 59 0.03 5.79 -0.90
N ARG A 60 -0.87 5.91 -1.89
CA ARG A 60 -1.37 7.19 -2.39
C ARG A 60 -2.85 7.31 -2.15
N ASP A 61 -3.23 8.21 -1.25
CA ASP A 61 -4.62 8.55 -1.01
C ASP A 61 -5.22 9.28 -2.23
N LEU A 62 -6.38 8.83 -2.71
CA LEU A 62 -7.17 9.47 -3.77
C LEU A 62 -8.26 10.39 -3.21
N GLY A 63 -8.36 10.54 -1.88
CA GLY A 63 -9.30 11.44 -1.23
C GLY A 63 -9.12 12.91 -1.67
N PRO A 64 -10.20 13.61 -2.04
CA PRO A 64 -10.14 15.04 -2.31
C PRO A 64 -10.12 15.80 -0.98
N ASN A 65 -8.95 16.29 -0.59
CA ASN A 65 -8.66 17.15 0.56
C ASN A 65 -8.67 16.42 1.93
N PRO A 66 -7.51 16.26 2.58
CA PRO A 66 -7.48 15.90 4.00
C PRO A 66 -8.02 17.09 4.78
N ILE A 67 -9.25 16.99 5.29
CA ILE A 67 -9.80 17.99 6.19
C ILE A 67 -9.09 17.80 7.54
N PRO A 68 -8.27 18.75 8.02
CA PRO A 68 -7.67 18.63 9.34
C PRO A 68 -8.79 18.70 10.38
N ALA A 69 -9.02 17.60 11.11
CA ALA A 69 -9.92 17.59 12.24
C ALA A 69 -9.35 18.49 13.34
N HIS A 70 -9.97 19.65 13.56
CA HIS A 70 -9.61 20.58 14.63
C HIS A 70 -10.51 20.29 15.84
N CYS A 71 -9.98 19.56 16.83
CA CYS A 71 -10.67 19.41 18.11
C CYS A 71 -10.36 20.62 19.02
N LYS A 72 -11.40 21.21 19.61
CA LYS A 72 -11.31 22.17 20.73
C LYS A 72 -11.53 21.45 22.05
#